data_AF-A0A928RQ20-F1
#
_entry.id   AF-A0A928RQ20-F1
#
_cell.length_a   1.000
_cell.length_b   1.000
_cell.length_c   1.000
_cell.angle_alpha   90.00
_cell.angle_beta   90.00
_cell.angle_gamma   90.00
#
_symmetry.space_group_name_H-M   'P 1'
#
loop_
_entity.id
_entity.type
_entity.pdbx_description
1 polymer ?
#
loop_
_entity_poly.entity_id
_entity_poly.type
_entity_poly.pdbx_seq_one_letter_code
_entity_poly.pdbx_strand_id
1 'polypeptide(L)'
;MKKIKKSLTSVILIFLCFSFLFVGVLNVESAQAIHSSAKGCVVLETTTLRKLYSVNENQKLPMASTTKIMTAITAIENCKDLDENLKFLQRQLESKELLFIFEKEMYILLVIYFML
;
A
#
# COMPACT_ATOMS: atom_id res chain seq x y z
N MET A 1 8.44 -46.24 -50.45
CA MET A 1 7.50 -45.13 -50.16
C MET A 1 7.10 -44.99 -48.67
N LYS A 2 6.99 -46.08 -47.87
CA LYS A 2 6.58 -45.99 -46.44
C LYS A 2 7.56 -45.23 -45.53
N LYS A 3 8.88 -45.33 -45.74
CA LYS A 3 9.91 -44.60 -44.95
C LYS A 3 9.83 -43.08 -45.12
N ILE A 4 9.54 -42.58 -46.32
CA ILE A 4 9.42 -41.15 -46.63
C ILE A 4 8.17 -40.55 -45.95
N LYS A 5 7.03 -41.26 -45.95
CA LYS A 5 5.80 -40.83 -45.25
C LYS A 5 5.97 -40.79 -43.72
N LYS A 6 6.78 -41.70 -43.13
CA LYS A 6 7.12 -41.70 -41.69
C LYS A 6 8.06 -40.54 -41.31
N SER A 7 8.98 -40.17 -42.21
CA SER A 7 9.85 -39.00 -42.03
C SER A 7 9.08 -37.68 -42.11
N LEU A 8 8.14 -37.57 -43.06
CA LEU A 8 7.28 -36.38 -43.21
C LEU A 8 6.37 -36.15 -42.00
N THR A 9 5.76 -37.21 -41.48
CA THR A 9 4.89 -37.14 -40.28
C THR A 9 5.67 -36.72 -39.04
N SER A 10 6.92 -37.16 -38.90
CA SER A 10 7.80 -36.74 -37.79
C SER A 10 8.16 -35.25 -37.86
N VAL A 11 8.41 -34.71 -39.06
CA VAL A 11 8.74 -33.29 -39.25
C VAL A 11 7.53 -32.40 -38.93
N ILE A 12 6.33 -32.81 -39.34
CA ILE A 12 5.09 -32.10 -39.02
C ILE A 12 4.83 -32.07 -37.51
N LEU A 13 5.10 -33.18 -36.80
CA LEU A 13 4.94 -33.25 -35.35
C LEU A 13 5.90 -32.32 -34.61
N ILE A 14 7.16 -32.24 -35.07
CA ILE A 14 8.17 -31.34 -34.51
C ILE A 14 7.77 -29.88 -34.74
N PHE A 15 7.29 -29.54 -35.94
CA PHE A 15 6.82 -28.19 -36.26
C PHE A 15 5.60 -27.79 -35.41
N LEU A 16 4.65 -28.72 -35.21
CA LEU A 16 3.49 -28.51 -34.34
C LEU A 16 3.91 -28.27 -32.87
N CYS A 17 4.89 -29.05 -32.39
CA CYS A 17 5.44 -28.90 -31.05
C CYS A 17 6.16 -27.56 -30.87
N PHE A 18 6.91 -27.12 -31.89
CA PHE A 18 7.59 -25.82 -31.89
C PHE A 18 6.59 -24.65 -31.89
N SER A 19 5.49 -24.77 -32.63
CA SER A 19 4.40 -23.78 -32.64
C SER A 19 3.75 -23.65 -31.25
N PHE A 20 3.53 -24.77 -30.57
CA PHE A 20 2.97 -24.78 -29.22
C PHE A 20 3.89 -24.12 -28.18
N LEU A 21 5.20 -24.33 -28.30
CA LEU A 21 6.20 -23.68 -27.46
C LEU A 21 6.24 -22.16 -27.70
N PHE A 22 6.09 -21.72 -28.95
CA PHE A 22 6.14 -20.30 -29.31
C PHE A 22 4.93 -19.51 -28.77
N VAL A 23 3.72 -20.09 -28.82
CA VAL A 23 2.51 -19.46 -28.25
C VAL A 23 2.60 -19.30 -26.73
N GLY A 24 3.24 -20.24 -26.03
CA GLY A 24 3.41 -20.16 -24.57
C GLY A 24 4.28 -18.99 -24.10
N VAL A 25 5.27 -18.57 -24.90
CA VAL A 25 6.18 -17.47 -24.56
C VAL A 25 5.56 -16.09 -24.79
N LEU A 26 4.58 -15.97 -25.70
CA LEU A 26 3.96 -14.69 -26.04
C LEU A 26 2.89 -14.23 -25.03
N ASN A 27 2.48 -15.09 -24.09
CA ASN A 27 1.48 -14.77 -23.07
C ASN A 27 2.09 -14.28 -21.74
N VAL A 28 3.34 -13.82 -21.76
CA VAL A 28 3.90 -13.12 -20.60
C VAL A 28 3.30 -11.72 -20.58
N GLU A 29 2.20 -11.56 -19.84
CA GLU A 29 1.77 -10.23 -19.42
C GLU A 29 2.91 -9.61 -18.61
N SER A 30 3.59 -8.63 -19.21
CA SER A 30 4.55 -7.81 -18.49
C SER A 30 3.78 -7.02 -17.44
N ALA A 31 4.17 -7.20 -16.18
CA ALA A 31 3.64 -6.39 -15.08
C ALA A 31 3.80 -4.91 -15.47
N GLN A 32 2.67 -4.22 -15.60
CA GLN A 32 2.66 -2.80 -15.92
C GLN A 32 3.54 -2.06 -14.90
N ALA A 33 4.53 -1.30 -15.39
CA ALA A 33 5.43 -0.56 -14.54
C ALA A 33 4.61 0.49 -13.76
N ILE A 34 4.42 0.26 -12.46
CA ILE A 34 3.77 1.22 -11.57
C ILE A 34 4.75 2.38 -11.37
N HIS A 35 4.41 3.55 -11.92
CA HIS A 35 5.17 4.77 -11.74
C HIS A 35 4.43 5.69 -10.77
N SER A 36 5.06 5.99 -9.63
CA SER A 36 4.59 6.99 -8.68
C SER A 36 5.41 8.27 -8.80
N SER A 37 4.76 9.43 -8.75
CA SER A 37 5.41 10.74 -8.67
C SER A 37 5.80 11.12 -7.23
N ALA A 38 5.49 10.27 -6.24
CA ALA A 38 5.77 10.52 -4.84
C ALA A 38 7.28 10.42 -4.55
N LYS A 39 7.77 11.27 -3.63
CA LYS A 39 9.17 11.22 -3.16
C LYS A 39 9.49 9.93 -2.41
N GLY A 40 8.49 9.36 -1.73
CA GLY A 40 8.54 8.06 -1.07
C GLY A 40 7.16 7.43 -1.03
N CYS A 41 7.08 6.12 -1.26
CA CYS A 41 5.83 5.35 -1.29
C CYS A 41 6.12 3.89 -0.94
N VAL A 42 5.19 3.23 -0.25
CA VAL A 42 5.21 1.78 -0.05
C VAL A 42 3.79 1.25 -0.07
N VAL A 43 3.58 0.11 -0.73
CA VAL A 43 2.30 -0.62 -0.74
C VAL A 43 2.56 -2.00 -0.17
N LEU A 44 1.82 -2.34 0.88
CA LEU A 44 1.92 -3.60 1.60
C LEU A 44 0.60 -4.35 1.50
N GLU A 45 0.68 -5.67 1.35
CA GLU A 45 -0.45 -6.57 1.61
C GLU A 45 -0.72 -6.58 3.13
N THR A 46 -1.97 -6.40 3.55
CA THR A 46 -2.31 -6.18 4.97
C THR A 46 -2.12 -7.42 5.85
N THR A 47 -2.33 -8.62 5.30
CA THR A 47 -2.28 -9.89 6.04
C THR A 47 -0.87 -10.45 6.15
N THR A 48 -0.15 -10.49 5.03
CA THR A 48 1.19 -11.08 4.96
C THR A 48 2.30 -10.05 5.18
N LEU A 49 1.96 -8.75 5.16
CA LEU A 49 2.90 -7.63 5.14
C LEU A 49 3.89 -7.70 3.96
N ARG A 50 3.55 -8.46 2.91
CA ARG A 50 4.35 -8.53 1.70
C ARG A 50 4.35 -7.18 1.01
N LYS A 51 5.54 -6.72 0.65
CA LYS A 51 5.72 -5.52 -0.17
C LYS A 51 5.34 -5.78 -1.62
N LEU A 52 4.33 -5.04 -2.10
CA LEU A 52 3.87 -5.09 -3.48
C LEU A 52 4.56 -4.04 -4.35
N TYR A 53 4.88 -2.89 -3.76
CA TYR A 53 5.54 -1.78 -4.44
C TYR A 53 6.28 -0.89 -3.43
N SER A 54 7.42 -0.31 -3.82
CA SER A 54 8.06 0.75 -3.04
C SER A 54 8.91 1.71 -3.87
N VAL A 55 9.02 2.93 -3.36
CA VAL A 55 9.90 4.00 -3.83
C VAL A 55 10.50 4.66 -2.59
N ASN A 56 11.82 4.65 -2.45
CA ASN A 56 12.55 5.32 -1.35
C ASN A 56 11.99 5.06 0.06
N GLU A 57 11.50 3.85 0.36
CA GLU A 57 10.73 3.59 1.58
C GLU A 57 11.53 3.74 2.88
N ASN A 58 12.85 3.56 2.82
CA ASN A 58 13.76 3.69 3.95
C ASN A 58 14.35 5.10 4.08
N GLN A 59 14.03 6.00 3.14
CA GLN A 59 14.52 7.37 3.17
C GLN A 59 13.75 8.17 4.23
N LYS A 60 14.49 8.87 5.10
CA LYS A 60 13.87 9.80 6.06
C LYS A 60 13.27 10.99 5.30
N LEU A 61 11.95 11.11 5.35
CA LEU A 61 11.16 12.19 4.77
C LEU A 61 10.30 12.84 5.87
N PRO A 62 10.00 14.15 5.77
CA PRO A 62 9.14 14.81 6.74
C PRO A 62 7.74 14.20 6.71
N MET A 63 7.28 13.76 7.88
CA MET A 63 5.97 13.14 8.07
C MET A 63 5.01 14.23 8.55
N ALA A 64 4.13 14.71 7.67
CA ALA A 64 3.18 15.78 7.99
C ALA A 64 2.03 15.23 8.88
N SER A 65 0.80 15.19 8.36
CA SER A 65 -0.36 14.65 9.07
C SER A 65 -0.23 13.18 9.44
N THR A 66 0.60 12.39 8.73
CA THR A 66 0.84 10.97 9.03
C THR A 66 1.44 10.74 10.42
N THR A 67 2.07 11.75 11.03
CA THR A 67 2.54 11.69 12.42
C THR A 67 1.38 11.44 13.40
N LYS A 68 0.16 11.87 13.05
CA LYS A 68 -1.03 11.65 13.85
C LYS A 68 -1.36 10.16 14.06
N ILE A 69 -0.93 9.27 13.17
CA ILE A 69 -1.09 7.82 13.35
C ILE A 69 -0.35 7.35 14.61
N MET A 70 0.92 7.75 14.78
CA MET A 70 1.69 7.39 15.98
C MET A 70 1.08 8.01 17.24
N THR A 71 0.65 9.26 17.16
CA THR A 71 -0.03 9.94 18.28
C THR A 71 -1.32 9.21 18.67
N ALA A 72 -2.14 8.80 17.72
CA ALA A 72 -3.38 8.06 17.96
C ALA A 72 -3.10 6.70 18.61
N ILE A 73 -2.12 5.94 18.11
CA ILE A 73 -1.71 4.67 18.71
C ILE A 73 -1.26 4.90 20.16
N THR A 74 -0.39 5.89 20.39
CA THR A 74 0.11 6.22 21.73
C THR A 74 -1.03 6.62 22.67
N ALA A 75 -2.00 7.39 22.19
CA ALA A 75 -3.17 7.78 22.98
C ALA A 75 -4.03 6.56 23.36
N ILE A 76 -4.31 5.67 22.40
CA ILE A 76 -5.10 4.45 22.63
C ILE A 76 -4.40 3.52 23.63
N GLU A 77 -3.09 3.34 23.53
CA GLU A 77 -2.34 2.44 24.42
C GLU A 77 -2.23 2.96 25.86
N ASN A 78 -2.21 4.29 26.05
CA ASN A 78 -1.98 4.89 27.36
C ASN A 78 -3.25 5.42 28.03
N CYS A 79 -4.36 5.54 27.31
CA CYS A 79 -5.61 6.02 27.87
C CYS A 79 -6.39 4.86 28.52
N LYS A 80 -6.86 5.08 29.76
CA LYS A 80 -7.68 4.10 30.48
C LYS A 80 -9.13 4.09 30.02
N ASP A 81 -9.63 5.24 29.59
CA ASP A 81 -11.01 5.44 29.15
C ASP A 81 -11.04 6.46 28.01
N LEU A 82 -11.35 5.98 26.80
CA LEU A 82 -11.42 6.79 25.58
C LEU A 82 -12.69 7.67 25.52
N ASP A 83 -13.62 7.45 26.43
CA ASP A 83 -14.82 8.28 26.57
C ASP A 83 -14.66 9.33 27.68
N GLU A 84 -13.49 9.38 28.34
CA GLU A 84 -13.21 10.39 29.37
C GLU A 84 -13.20 11.80 28.76
N ASN A 85 -13.95 12.71 29.40
CA ASN A 85 -13.98 14.11 29.03
C ASN A 85 -12.63 14.77 29.31
N LEU A 86 -11.94 15.15 28.25
CA LEU A 86 -10.62 15.74 28.35
C LEU A 86 -10.74 17.23 28.76
N LYS A 87 -10.28 17.56 29.96
CA LYS A 87 -10.18 18.96 30.40
C LYS A 87 -8.98 19.61 29.73
N PHE A 88 -9.23 20.52 28.79
CA PHE A 88 -8.17 21.22 28.08
C PHE A 88 -7.36 22.13 29.02
N LEU A 89 -6.04 21.89 29.09
CA LEU A 89 -5.11 22.90 29.59
C LEU A 89 -4.97 23.99 28.53
N GLN A 90 -5.32 25.23 28.88
CA GLN A 90 -5.34 26.44 28.02
C GLN A 90 -4.09 26.67 27.15
N ARG A 91 -2.98 25.98 27.42
CA ARG A 91 -1.70 26.11 26.71
C ARG A 91 -1.73 25.65 25.24
N GLN A 92 -2.73 24.89 24.79
CA GLN A 92 -2.80 24.38 23.41
C GLN A 92 -3.54 25.28 22.41
N LEU A 93 -4.14 26.40 22.86
CA LEU A 93 -5.03 27.23 22.03
C LEU A 93 -4.31 28.24 21.12
N GLU A 94 -2.99 28.40 21.21
CA GLU A 94 -2.28 29.48 20.51
C GLU A 94 -1.92 29.20 19.04
N SER A 95 -2.05 27.95 18.56
CA SER A 95 -1.82 27.65 17.13
C SER A 95 -3.14 27.69 16.35
N LYS A 96 -3.25 28.60 15.38
CA LYS A 96 -4.46 28.84 14.56
C LYS A 96 -5.04 27.60 13.86
N GLU A 97 -4.23 26.58 13.55
CA GLU A 97 -4.73 25.32 12.98
C GLU A 97 -5.50 24.46 14.00
N LEU A 98 -5.15 24.54 15.28
CA LEU A 98 -5.91 23.91 16.36
C LEU A 98 -7.20 24.70 16.66
N LEU A 99 -7.29 25.98 16.30
CA LEU A 99 -8.42 26.82 16.68
C LEU A 99 -9.74 26.43 15.97
N PHE A 100 -9.66 25.81 14.80
CA PHE A 100 -10.85 25.38 14.04
C PHE A 100 -11.45 24.05 14.51
N ILE A 101 -10.72 23.25 15.31
CA ILE A 101 -11.14 21.91 15.70
C ILE A 101 -11.87 21.90 17.06
N PHE A 102 -11.76 22.95 17.89
CA PHE A 102 -12.03 22.87 19.34
C PHE A 102 -13.17 23.73 19.89
N GLU A 103 -14.17 24.14 19.09
CA GLU A 103 -15.19 25.08 19.59
C GLU A 103 -16.26 24.45 20.53
N LYS A 104 -16.37 23.12 20.63
CA LYS A 104 -17.31 22.48 21.60
C LYS A 104 -16.80 21.13 22.11
N GLU A 105 -17.17 20.80 23.35
CA GLU A 105 -16.83 19.59 24.10
C GLU A 105 -16.54 18.37 23.20
N MET A 106 -15.27 17.91 23.21
CA MET A 106 -14.77 16.93 22.26
C MET A 106 -14.26 15.70 23.00
N TYR A 107 -14.87 14.55 22.72
CA TYR A 107 -14.47 13.24 23.25
C TYR A 107 -13.15 12.78 22.62
N ILE A 108 -12.34 11.97 23.32
CA ILE A 108 -11.05 11.45 22.81
C ILE A 108 -11.27 10.63 21.53
N LEU A 109 -12.38 9.89 21.43
CA LEU A 109 -12.79 9.20 20.21
C LEU A 109 -12.99 10.16 19.01
N LEU A 110 -13.59 11.32 19.25
CA LEU A 110 -13.82 12.36 18.24
C LEU A 110 -12.52 13.06 17.86
N VAL A 111 -11.59 13.24 18.81
CA VAL A 111 -10.21 13.71 18.56
C VAL A 111 -9.48 12.75 17.61
N ILE A 112 -9.50 11.45 17.90
CA ILE A 112 -8.82 10.43 17.08
C ILE A 112 -9.42 10.38 15.68
N TYR A 113 -10.76 10.47 15.57
CA TYR A 113 -11.45 10.48 14.28
C TYR A 113 -11.11 11.70 13.43
N PHE A 114 -11.02 12.90 14.02
CA PHE A 114 -10.57 14.11 13.31
C PHE A 114 -9.05 14.13 13.01
N MET A 115 -8.29 13.24 13.63
CA MET A 115 -6.84 13.12 13.42
C MET A 115 -6.46 12.17 12.27
N LEU A 116 -7.38 11.32 11.81
CA LEU A 116 -7.21 10.40 10.66
C LEU A 116 -7.74 11.04 9.37
#